data_AF-A0A930Q7S3-F1
#
_entry.id   AF-A0A930Q7S3-F1
#
_cell.length_a   1.000
_cell.length_b   1.000
_cell.length_c   1.000
_cell.angle_alpha   90.00
_cell.angle_beta   90.00
_cell.angle_gamma   90.00
#
_symmetry.space_group_name_H-M   'P 1'
#
loop_
_entity.id
_entity.type
_entity.pdbx_description
1 polymer ?
#
loop_
_entity_poly.entity_id
_entity_poly.type
_entity_poly.pdbx_seq_one_letter_code
_entity_poly.pdbx_strand_id
1 'polypeptide(L)'
;MHLRGSLMLLAAAFFWGTTFVAQILGMEGLGPYTYAASRFALGTLFMTVLWLLYRGKRTVQRQAGTFRSGFRAGIPVGLAMFVGVTLQQVALLSTTAGKTAFITTLYIVLVPLAAVLLGHRIRAVQWGGALLAFLGVYFLSAYGETTLNQGDVLVFLCAFFWMAQILLIDRFARMVDAIELCLME
;
A
#
# COMPACT_ATOMS: atom_id res chain seq x y z
N MET A 1 2.06 10.18 25.07
CA MET A 1 1.49 8.98 24.41
C MET A 1 1.70 8.92 22.88
N HIS A 2 2.26 9.93 22.22
CA HIS A 2 2.45 9.93 20.75
C HIS A 2 3.73 9.23 20.25
N LEU A 3 4.74 9.05 21.10
CA LEU A 3 6.05 8.53 20.67
C LEU A 3 5.98 7.12 20.05
N ARG A 4 5.17 6.21 20.62
CA ARG A 4 5.00 4.86 20.07
C ARG A 4 4.42 4.90 18.65
N GLY A 5 3.38 5.70 18.43
CA GLY A 5 2.77 5.86 17.11
C GLY A 5 3.73 6.49 16.10
N SER A 6 4.46 7.54 16.50
CA SER A 6 5.47 8.18 15.66
C SER A 6 6.61 7.24 15.29
N LEU A 7 7.08 6.40 16.23
CA LEU A 7 8.10 5.38 15.97
C LEU A 7 7.61 4.30 15.01
N MET A 8 6.34 3.88 15.13
CA MET A 8 5.75 2.91 14.20
C MET A 8 5.64 3.49 12.78
N LEU A 9 5.23 4.76 12.65
CA LEU A 9 5.19 5.46 11.36
C LEU A 9 6.59 5.64 10.75
N LEU A 10 7.59 5.96 11.58
CA LEU A 10 8.98 6.09 11.14
C LEU A 10 9.52 4.74 10.64
N ALA A 11 9.27 3.66 11.38
CA ALA A 11 9.65 2.31 10.94
C ALA A 11 8.97 1.95 9.63
N ALA A 12 7.66 2.23 9.49
CA ALA A 12 6.93 1.99 8.25
C ALA A 12 7.53 2.77 7.07
N ALA A 13 7.86 4.06 7.24
CA ALA A 13 8.49 4.87 6.21
C ALA A 13 9.88 4.34 5.83
N PHE A 14 10.68 3.91 6.82
CA PHE A 14 11.99 3.31 6.59
C PHE A 14 11.92 2.02 5.78
N PHE A 15 11.04 1.08 6.18
CA PHE A 15 10.85 -0.16 5.44
C PHE A 15 10.28 0.10 4.05
N TRP A 16 9.31 1.01 3.92
CA TRP A 16 8.72 1.32 2.62
C TRP A 16 9.76 1.89 1.65
N GLY A 17 10.55 2.89 2.07
CA GLY A 17 11.58 3.50 1.22
C GLY A 17 12.69 2.52 0.79
N THR A 18 13.17 1.67 1.72
CA THR A 18 14.23 0.69 1.42
C THR A 18 13.73 -0.46 0.53
N THR A 19 12.44 -0.77 0.54
CA THR A 19 11.90 -1.88 -0.25
C THR A 19 12.05 -1.70 -1.76
N PHE A 20 11.99 -0.47 -2.30
CA PHE A 20 12.16 -0.27 -3.75
C PHE A 20 13.54 -0.69 -4.25
N VAL A 21 14.59 -0.39 -3.48
CA VAL A 21 15.96 -0.81 -3.80
C VAL A 21 16.07 -2.34 -3.73
N ALA A 22 15.51 -2.95 -2.67
CA ALA A 22 15.48 -4.40 -2.54
C ALA A 22 14.63 -5.09 -3.62
N GLN A 23 13.60 -4.43 -4.15
CA GLN A 23 12.78 -4.92 -5.25
C GLN A 23 13.58 -4.95 -6.56
N ILE A 24 14.24 -3.85 -6.90
CA ILE A 24 15.08 -3.78 -8.11
C ILE A 24 16.16 -4.86 -8.07
N LEU A 25 16.93 -4.92 -6.98
CA LEU A 25 17.99 -5.93 -6.80
C LEU A 25 17.45 -7.36 -6.79
N GLY A 26 16.31 -7.59 -6.14
CA GLY A 26 15.69 -8.91 -6.09
C GLY A 26 15.14 -9.39 -7.44
N MET A 27 14.80 -8.47 -8.33
CA MET A 27 14.31 -8.79 -9.67
C MET A 27 15.43 -9.10 -10.67
N GLU A 28 16.66 -8.64 -10.45
CA GLU A 28 17.79 -8.80 -11.40
C GLU A 28 18.09 -10.27 -11.77
N GLY A 29 17.66 -11.24 -10.96
CA GLY A 29 17.76 -12.68 -11.28
C GLY A 29 16.44 -13.44 -11.38
N LEU A 30 15.34 -12.92 -10.83
CA LEU A 30 14.05 -13.63 -10.73
C LEU A 30 12.98 -13.10 -11.71
N GLY A 31 13.17 -11.90 -12.23
CA GLY A 31 12.14 -11.17 -12.95
C GLY A 31 11.01 -10.65 -12.04
N PRO A 32 10.13 -9.78 -12.57
CA PRO A 32 9.14 -9.05 -11.77
C PRO A 32 8.06 -9.94 -11.16
N TYR A 33 7.59 -10.93 -11.92
CA TYR A 33 6.47 -11.78 -11.51
C TYR A 33 6.90 -12.81 -10.44
N THR A 34 8.04 -13.47 -10.64
CA THR A 34 8.55 -14.48 -9.70
C THR A 34 8.97 -13.84 -8.38
N TYR A 35 9.58 -12.65 -8.43
CA TYR A 35 9.90 -11.90 -7.23
C TYR A 35 8.62 -11.50 -6.48
N ALA A 36 7.60 -10.99 -7.17
CA ALA A 36 6.31 -10.66 -6.57
C ALA A 36 5.64 -11.90 -5.95
N ALA A 37 5.60 -13.03 -6.68
CA ALA A 37 5.03 -14.28 -6.20
C ALA A 37 5.75 -14.79 -4.93
N SER A 38 7.08 -14.76 -4.92
CA SER A 38 7.88 -15.15 -3.75
C SER A 38 7.59 -14.25 -2.54
N ARG A 39 7.51 -12.93 -2.77
CA ARG A 39 7.18 -11.95 -1.73
C ARG A 39 5.79 -12.20 -1.13
N PHE A 40 4.79 -12.42 -1.98
CA PHE A 40 3.42 -12.70 -1.53
C PHE A 40 3.33 -14.07 -0.85
N ALA A 41 4.01 -15.11 -1.35
CA ALA A 41 4.03 -16.42 -0.71
C ALA A 41 4.56 -16.36 0.72
N LEU A 42 5.65 -15.61 0.95
CA LEU A 42 6.18 -15.37 2.30
C LEU A 42 5.19 -14.57 3.16
N GLY A 43 4.54 -13.56 2.58
CA GLY A 43 3.50 -12.77 3.26
C GLY A 43 2.30 -13.63 3.70
N THR A 44 1.78 -14.46 2.80
CA THR A 44 0.67 -15.38 3.07
C THR A 44 1.04 -16.42 4.12
N LEU A 45 2.25 -16.99 4.07
CA LEU A 45 2.74 -17.93 5.08
C LEU A 45 2.76 -17.26 6.46
N PHE A 46 3.34 -16.07 6.55
CA PHE A 46 3.42 -15.31 7.79
C PHE A 46 2.04 -14.93 8.34
N MET A 47 1.14 -14.43 7.47
CA MET A 47 -0.25 -14.12 7.85
C MET A 47 -1.03 -15.37 8.27
N THR A 48 -0.80 -16.52 7.65
CA THR A 48 -1.45 -17.79 8.01
C THR A 48 -1.01 -18.24 9.41
N VAL A 49 0.28 -18.12 9.74
CA VAL A 49 0.79 -18.42 11.09
C VAL A 49 0.14 -17.51 12.13
N LEU A 50 0.04 -16.20 11.87
CA LEU A 50 -0.64 -15.27 12.76
C LEU A 50 -2.14 -15.59 12.88
N TRP A 51 -2.79 -15.96 11.78
CA TRP A 51 -4.19 -16.37 11.76
C TRP A 51 -4.45 -17.57 12.69
N LEU A 52 -3.52 -18.55 12.70
CA LEU A 52 -3.57 -19.71 13.59
C LEU A 52 -3.27 -19.35 15.06
N LEU A 53 -2.22 -18.58 15.33
CA LEU A 53 -1.80 -18.20 16.69
C LEU A 53 -2.85 -17.36 17.42
N TYR A 54 -3.52 -16.45 16.72
CA TYR A 54 -4.52 -15.56 17.30
C TYR A 54 -5.95 -16.12 17.25
N ARG A 55 -6.14 -17.37 16.81
CA ARG A 55 -7.46 -18.01 16.62
C ARG A 55 -8.34 -17.96 17.87
N GLY A 56 -7.78 -18.16 19.06
CA GLY A 56 -8.53 -18.10 20.33
C GLY A 56 -9.14 -16.72 20.61
N LYS A 57 -8.32 -15.67 20.51
CA LYS A 57 -8.79 -14.28 20.74
C LYS A 57 -9.81 -13.84 19.68
N ARG A 58 -9.64 -14.30 18.44
CA ARG A 58 -10.50 -13.95 17.30
C ARG A 58 -11.87 -14.64 17.37
N THR A 59 -11.93 -15.89 17.82
CA THR A 59 -13.21 -16.59 18.05
C THR A 59 -14.02 -15.89 19.13
N VAL A 60 -13.38 -15.42 20.21
CA VAL A 60 -14.04 -14.67 21.29
C VAL A 60 -14.57 -13.31 20.78
N GLN A 61 -13.77 -12.56 20.00
CA GLN A 61 -14.20 -11.28 19.41
C GLN A 61 -15.31 -11.45 18.36
N ARG A 62 -15.30 -12.54 17.59
CA ARG A 62 -16.38 -12.90 16.68
C ARG A 62 -17.67 -13.25 17.40
N GLN A 63 -17.57 -14.03 18.48
CA GLN A 63 -18.73 -14.42 19.30
C GLN A 63 -19.33 -13.22 20.05
N ALA A 64 -18.51 -12.22 20.39
CA ALA A 64 -18.96 -10.94 20.93
C ALA A 64 -19.66 -10.03 19.89
N GLY A 65 -19.79 -10.47 18.63
CA GLY A 65 -20.47 -9.73 17.56
C GLY A 65 -19.71 -8.50 17.06
N THR A 66 -18.46 -8.29 17.48
CA THR A 66 -17.71 -7.07 17.21
C THR A 66 -17.18 -7.02 15.76
N PHE A 67 -16.95 -8.15 15.11
CA PHE A 67 -16.39 -8.23 13.74
C PHE A 67 -16.98 -9.35 12.89
N ARG A 68 -17.19 -9.06 11.59
CA ARG A 68 -17.58 -10.07 10.57
C ARG A 68 -16.35 -10.72 9.94
N SER A 69 -16.59 -11.80 9.18
CA SER A 69 -15.54 -12.47 8.38
C SER A 69 -14.90 -11.53 7.36
N GLY A 70 -13.58 -11.41 7.41
CA GLY A 70 -12.80 -10.54 6.53
C GLY A 70 -12.53 -11.15 5.16
N PHE A 71 -12.72 -12.46 5.01
CA PHE A 71 -12.36 -13.18 3.79
C PHE A 71 -13.01 -12.62 2.52
N ARG A 72 -14.32 -12.32 2.55
CA ARG A 72 -15.03 -11.75 1.39
C ARG A 72 -14.68 -10.29 1.14
N ALA A 73 -14.40 -9.54 2.20
CA ALA A 73 -14.00 -8.14 2.11
C ALA A 73 -12.57 -7.98 1.58
N GLY A 74 -11.71 -8.98 1.79
CA GLY A 74 -10.33 -8.99 1.30
C GLY A 74 -10.21 -9.20 -0.20
N ILE A 75 -11.12 -9.95 -0.85
CA ILE A 75 -11.07 -10.20 -2.31
C ILE A 75 -10.92 -8.92 -3.15
N PRO A 76 -11.78 -7.88 -3.01
CA PRO A 76 -11.61 -6.66 -3.80
C PRO A 76 -10.34 -5.88 -3.42
N VAL A 77 -9.87 -5.99 -2.17
CA VAL A 77 -8.61 -5.37 -1.72
C VAL A 77 -7.42 -6.05 -2.39
N GLY A 78 -7.37 -7.38 -2.34
CA GLY A 78 -6.32 -8.18 -2.95
C GLY A 78 -6.30 -8.10 -4.47
N LEU A 79 -7.45 -7.98 -5.12
CA LEU A 79 -7.48 -7.74 -6.56
C LEU A 79 -6.86 -6.38 -6.92
N ALA A 80 -7.21 -5.32 -6.18
CA ALA A 80 -6.61 -4.00 -6.38
C ALA A 80 -5.09 -4.04 -6.10
N MET A 81 -4.68 -4.71 -5.01
CA MET A 81 -3.28 -4.86 -4.65
C MET A 81 -2.50 -5.67 -5.68
N PHE A 82 -3.05 -6.77 -6.19
CA PHE A 82 -2.42 -7.61 -7.20
C PHE A 82 -2.11 -6.81 -8.46
N VAL A 83 -3.11 -6.11 -9.01
CA VAL A 83 -2.91 -5.27 -10.20
C VAL A 83 -1.92 -4.15 -9.93
N GLY A 84 -2.04 -3.48 -8.77
CA GLY A 84 -1.10 -2.44 -8.35
C GLY A 84 0.34 -2.94 -8.28
N VAL A 85 0.60 -4.03 -7.56
CA VAL A 85 1.94 -4.60 -7.42
C VAL A 85 2.49 -5.10 -8.75
N THR A 86 1.67 -5.75 -9.58
CA THR A 86 2.11 -6.20 -10.91
C THR A 86 2.55 -5.03 -11.78
N LEU A 87 1.75 -3.96 -11.86
CA LEU A 87 2.12 -2.76 -12.62
C LEU A 87 3.39 -2.12 -12.07
N GLN A 88 3.52 -2.04 -10.73
CA GLN A 88 4.70 -1.46 -10.09
C GLN A 88 5.97 -2.26 -10.36
N GLN A 89 5.90 -3.59 -10.27
CA GLN A 89 7.05 -4.47 -10.52
C GLN A 89 7.52 -4.37 -11.97
N VAL A 90 6.59 -4.34 -12.93
CA VAL A 90 6.94 -4.15 -14.35
C VAL A 90 7.51 -2.75 -14.57
N ALA A 91 6.95 -1.73 -13.92
CA ALA A 91 7.44 -0.36 -14.05
C ALA A 91 8.89 -0.20 -13.57
N LEU A 92 9.24 -0.84 -12.45
CA LEU A 92 10.59 -0.82 -11.87
C LEU A 92 11.67 -1.42 -12.78
N LEU A 93 11.30 -2.14 -13.85
CA LEU A 93 12.26 -2.58 -14.88
C LEU A 93 12.71 -1.43 -15.81
N SER A 94 11.93 -0.34 -15.87
CA SER A 94 12.11 0.75 -16.84
C SER A 94 12.26 2.13 -16.19
N THR A 95 12.11 2.23 -14.87
CA THR A 95 12.24 3.48 -14.10
C THR A 95 13.07 3.27 -12.83
N THR A 96 13.48 4.37 -12.19
CA THR A 96 14.31 4.33 -10.99
C THR A 96 13.46 4.15 -9.73
N ALA A 97 14.08 3.68 -8.64
CA ALA A 97 13.43 3.60 -7.33
C ALA A 97 12.91 4.98 -6.87
N GLY A 98 13.68 6.05 -7.13
CA GLY A 98 13.32 7.43 -6.80
C GLY A 98 12.05 7.89 -7.51
N LYS A 99 12.03 7.81 -8.85
CA LYS A 99 10.82 8.15 -9.64
C LYS A 99 9.62 7.32 -9.23
N THR A 100 9.83 6.01 -9.03
CA THR A 100 8.74 5.11 -8.64
C THR A 100 8.14 5.52 -7.30
N ALA A 101 8.99 5.79 -6.30
CA ALA A 101 8.54 6.24 -4.99
C ALA A 101 7.78 7.57 -5.11
N PHE A 102 8.31 8.54 -5.86
CA PHE A 102 7.65 9.83 -6.09
C PHE A 102 6.27 9.68 -6.76
N ILE A 103 6.22 9.03 -7.92
CA ILE A 103 4.98 8.87 -8.69
C ILE A 103 3.96 8.06 -7.88
N THR A 104 4.39 7.02 -7.15
CA THR A 104 3.49 6.25 -6.27
C THR A 104 2.88 7.15 -5.20
N THR A 105 3.66 8.03 -4.56
CA THR A 105 3.15 8.93 -3.52
C THR A 105 2.11 9.96 -3.99
N LEU A 106 1.82 10.05 -5.30
CA LEU A 106 0.64 10.75 -5.79
C LEU A 106 -0.65 10.24 -5.13
N TYR A 107 -0.68 9.00 -4.63
CA TYR A 107 -1.83 8.52 -3.85
C TYR A 107 -2.15 9.41 -2.64
N ILE A 108 -1.18 10.14 -2.07
CA ILE A 108 -1.41 11.07 -0.95
C ILE A 108 -2.41 12.18 -1.33
N VAL A 109 -2.45 12.55 -2.61
CA VAL A 109 -3.41 13.51 -3.16
C VAL A 109 -4.64 12.80 -3.74
N LEU A 110 -4.46 11.65 -4.39
CA LEU A 110 -5.57 10.91 -5.01
C LEU A 110 -6.55 10.35 -3.98
N VAL A 111 -6.07 9.81 -2.85
CA VAL A 111 -6.91 9.26 -1.77
C VAL A 111 -7.87 10.30 -1.19
N PRO A 112 -7.44 11.49 -0.73
CA PRO A 112 -8.36 12.50 -0.25
C PRO A 112 -9.31 13.00 -1.35
N LEU A 113 -8.84 13.15 -2.59
CA LEU A 113 -9.70 13.54 -3.72
C LEU A 113 -10.83 12.52 -3.93
N ALA A 114 -10.50 11.24 -3.99
CA ALA A 114 -11.48 10.17 -4.14
C ALA A 114 -12.40 10.03 -2.91
N ALA A 115 -11.91 10.25 -1.69
CA ALA A 115 -12.75 10.28 -0.50
C ALA A 115 -13.79 11.41 -0.55
N VAL A 116 -13.44 12.59 -1.07
CA VAL A 116 -14.39 13.69 -1.30
C VAL A 116 -15.44 13.32 -2.35
N LEU A 117 -15.05 12.67 -3.45
CA LEU A 117 -15.99 12.15 -4.45
C LEU A 117 -16.95 11.10 -3.86
N LEU A 118 -16.50 10.34 -2.85
CA LEU A 118 -17.30 9.40 -2.07
C LEU A 118 -18.11 10.08 -0.94
N GLY A 119 -18.19 11.42 -0.92
CA GLY A 119 -19.02 12.20 0.01
C GLY A 119 -18.38 12.52 1.37
N HIS A 120 -17.08 12.24 1.57
CA HIS A 120 -16.39 12.55 2.82
C HIS A 120 -15.92 14.01 2.83
N ARG A 121 -16.03 14.69 3.98
CA ARG A 121 -15.56 16.08 4.13
C ARG A 121 -14.12 16.11 4.63
N ILE A 122 -13.24 16.73 3.85
CA ILE A 122 -11.82 16.91 4.18
C ILE A 122 -11.56 18.37 4.52
N ARG A 123 -10.82 18.62 5.60
CA ARG A 123 -10.46 19.98 6.06
C ARG A 123 -9.39 20.58 5.16
N ALA A 124 -9.44 21.90 4.93
CA ALA A 124 -8.45 22.61 4.12
C ALA A 124 -7.00 22.44 4.62
N VAL A 125 -6.80 22.27 5.93
CA VAL A 125 -5.48 21.99 6.53
C VAL A 125 -4.90 20.65 6.04
N GLN A 126 -5.74 19.64 5.82
CA GLN A 126 -5.31 18.32 5.32
C GLN A 126 -4.86 18.42 3.86
N TRP A 127 -5.51 19.25 3.05
CA TRP A 127 -5.07 19.56 1.69
C TRP A 127 -3.72 20.27 1.65
N GLY A 128 -3.52 21.27 2.52
CA GLY A 128 -2.22 21.95 2.65
C GLY A 128 -1.09 21.00 3.05
N GLY A 129 -1.35 20.10 4.01
CA GLY A 129 -0.41 19.06 4.41
C GLY A 129 -0.09 18.06 3.29
N ALA A 130 -1.10 17.62 2.54
CA ALA A 130 -0.91 16.72 1.41
C ALA A 130 -0.06 17.36 0.30
N LEU A 131 -0.30 18.63 -0.02
CA LEU A 131 0.50 19.37 -1.01
C LEU A 131 1.94 19.56 -0.55
N LEU A 132 2.15 19.92 0.72
CA LEU A 132 3.49 20.08 1.28
C LEU A 132 4.26 18.75 1.28
N ALA A 133 3.61 17.64 1.66
CA ALA A 133 4.20 16.31 1.61
C ALA A 133 4.56 15.92 0.16
N PHE A 134 3.66 16.16 -0.79
CA PHE A 134 3.90 15.90 -2.21
C PHE A 134 5.11 16.67 -2.74
N LEU A 135 5.22 17.97 -2.45
CA LEU A 135 6.38 18.79 -2.82
C LEU A 135 7.67 18.28 -2.17
N GLY A 136 7.61 17.86 -0.90
CA GLY A 136 8.75 17.27 -0.21
C GLY A 136 9.27 16.00 -0.90
N VAL A 137 8.38 15.09 -1.31
CA VAL A 137 8.78 13.88 -2.05
C VAL A 137 9.29 14.25 -3.45
N TYR A 138 8.72 15.25 -4.12
CA TYR A 138 9.23 15.72 -5.42
C TYR A 138 10.69 16.16 -5.33
N PHE A 139 11.02 17.03 -4.37
CA PHE A 139 12.38 17.51 -4.18
C PHE A 139 13.35 16.37 -3.78
N LEU A 140 12.86 15.38 -3.03
CA LEU A 140 13.68 14.25 -2.59
C LEU A 140 13.96 13.23 -3.69
N SER A 141 13.00 12.99 -4.58
CA SER A 141 12.98 11.77 -5.40
C SER A 141 12.86 11.98 -6.91
N ALA A 142 12.48 13.18 -7.37
CA ALA A 142 12.30 13.49 -8.79
C ALA A 142 13.00 14.79 -9.24
N TYR A 143 13.69 15.49 -8.34
CA TYR A 143 14.36 16.74 -8.64
C TYR A 143 15.50 16.52 -9.66
N GLY A 144 15.38 17.16 -10.83
CA GLY A 144 16.37 17.09 -11.90
C GLY A 144 16.14 15.98 -12.94
N GLU A 145 15.15 15.10 -12.75
CA GLU A 145 14.82 14.05 -13.71
C GLU A 145 13.63 14.45 -14.59
N THR A 146 13.89 14.83 -15.85
CA THR A 146 12.88 15.40 -16.77
C THR A 146 12.39 14.44 -17.85
N THR A 147 13.02 13.28 -18.02
CA THR A 147 12.63 12.31 -19.04
C THR A 147 11.48 11.44 -18.56
N LEU A 148 10.43 11.32 -19.37
CA LEU A 148 9.31 10.43 -19.10
C LEU A 148 9.55 9.09 -19.81
N ASN A 149 9.56 8.00 -19.06
CA ASN A 149 9.70 6.65 -19.61
C ASN A 149 8.38 5.88 -19.52
N GLN A 150 8.29 4.75 -20.24
CA GLN A 150 7.12 3.85 -20.19
C GLN A 150 6.83 3.36 -18.77
N GLY A 151 7.86 3.12 -17.96
CA GLY A 151 7.73 2.76 -16.55
C GLY A 151 6.98 3.83 -15.74
N ASP A 152 7.23 5.11 -15.99
CA ASP A 152 6.61 6.21 -15.25
C ASP A 152 5.08 6.24 -15.43
N VAL A 153 4.62 5.93 -16.65
CA VAL A 153 3.17 5.79 -16.95
C VAL A 153 2.58 4.59 -16.20
N LEU A 154 3.29 3.47 -16.14
CA LEU A 154 2.85 2.30 -15.38
C LEU A 154 2.77 2.57 -13.88
N VAL A 155 3.75 3.28 -13.29
CA VAL A 155 3.68 3.69 -11.87
C VAL A 155 2.52 4.66 -11.64
N PHE A 156 2.27 5.58 -12.57
CA PHE A 156 1.14 6.49 -12.46
C PHE A 156 -0.19 5.74 -12.45
N LEU A 157 -0.38 4.77 -13.34
CA LEU A 157 -1.56 3.90 -13.35
C LEU A 157 -1.66 3.06 -12.06
N CYS A 158 -0.53 2.53 -11.58
CA CYS A 158 -0.44 1.80 -10.31
C CYS A 158 -0.92 2.63 -9.11
N ALA A 159 -0.65 3.94 -9.07
CA ALA A 159 -1.07 4.81 -7.98
C ALA A 159 -2.59 4.84 -7.76
N PHE A 160 -3.39 4.66 -8.82
CA PHE A 160 -4.86 4.54 -8.70
C PHE A 160 -5.29 3.23 -8.03
N PHE A 161 -4.56 2.13 -8.26
CA PHE A 161 -4.83 0.86 -7.61
C PHE A 161 -4.43 0.89 -6.13
N TRP A 162 -3.31 1.53 -5.80
CA TRP A 162 -2.96 1.81 -4.40
C TRP A 162 -4.01 2.70 -3.72
N MET A 163 -4.47 3.76 -4.39
CA MET A 163 -5.57 4.58 -3.88
C MET A 163 -6.83 3.74 -3.61
N ALA A 164 -7.23 2.89 -4.56
CA ALA A 164 -8.39 2.02 -4.40
C ALA A 164 -8.21 1.04 -3.22
N GLN A 165 -7.05 0.39 -3.12
CA GLN A 165 -6.71 -0.52 -2.02
C GLN A 165 -6.75 0.20 -0.66
N ILE A 166 -6.17 1.41 -0.54
CA ILE A 166 -6.19 2.21 0.68
C ILE A 166 -7.63 2.54 1.09
N LEU A 167 -8.48 2.97 0.16
CA LEU A 167 -9.89 3.31 0.43
C LEU A 167 -10.71 2.07 0.84
N LEU A 168 -10.47 0.92 0.20
CA LEU A 168 -11.14 -0.33 0.54
C LEU A 168 -10.73 -0.81 1.94
N ILE A 169 -9.44 -0.71 2.29
CA ILE A 169 -8.95 -1.03 3.64
C ILE A 169 -9.54 -0.08 4.67
N ASP A 170 -9.52 1.23 4.44
CA ASP A 170 -10.10 2.21 5.37
C ASP A 170 -11.58 1.89 5.66
N ARG A 171 -12.32 1.48 4.63
CA ARG A 171 -13.71 1.04 4.76
C ARG A 171 -13.83 -0.28 5.53
N PHE A 172 -13.13 -1.34 5.09
CA PHE A 172 -13.36 -2.70 5.60
C PHE A 172 -12.67 -3.00 6.93
N ALA A 173 -11.50 -2.44 7.21
CA ALA A 173 -10.73 -2.71 8.42
C ALA A 173 -11.49 -2.35 9.71
N ARG A 174 -12.49 -1.45 9.64
CA ARG A 174 -13.37 -1.10 10.77
C ARG A 174 -14.54 -2.08 10.98
N MET A 175 -14.85 -2.93 10.00
CA MET A 175 -16.04 -3.78 9.97
C MET A 175 -15.73 -5.29 10.06
N VAL A 176 -14.51 -5.69 9.72
CA VAL A 176 -14.11 -7.10 9.65
C VAL A 176 -12.83 -7.36 10.42
N ASP A 177 -12.56 -8.64 10.65
CA ASP A 177 -11.29 -9.09 11.22
C ASP A 177 -10.11 -8.71 10.32
N ALA A 178 -9.24 -7.83 10.81
CA ALA A 178 -8.10 -7.29 10.07
C ALA A 178 -7.10 -8.38 9.62
N ILE A 179 -6.94 -9.47 10.38
CA ILE A 179 -6.01 -10.55 10.00
C ILE A 179 -6.57 -11.32 8.80
N GLU A 180 -7.89 -11.55 8.75
CA GLU A 180 -8.52 -12.16 7.58
C GLU A 180 -8.58 -11.25 6.36
N LEU A 181 -8.74 -9.95 6.58
CA LEU A 181 -8.65 -8.97 5.52
C LEU A 181 -7.27 -9.01 4.87
N CYS A 182 -6.20 -8.89 5.67
CA CYS A 182 -4.81 -8.90 5.20
C CYS A 182 -4.36 -10.27 4.66
N LEU A 183 -5.02 -11.37 5.04
CA LEU A 183 -4.71 -12.70 4.50
C LEU A 183 -5.25 -12.89 3.07
N MET A 184 -6.36 -12.23 2.75
CA MET A 184 -7.00 -12.29 1.43
C MET A 184 -6.63 -11.14 0.50
N GLU A 185 -5.96 -10.13 1.06
CA GLU A 185 -5.30 -9.06 0.33
C GLU A 185 -3.98 -9.55 -0.29
#